data_AF-A0AAV8X221-F1
#
_entry.id   AF-A0AAV8X221-F1
#
_cell.length_a   1.000
_cell.length_b   1.000
_cell.length_c   1.000
_cell.angle_alpha   90.00
_cell.angle_beta   90.00
_cell.angle_gamma   90.00
#
_symmetry.space_group_name_H-M   'P 1'
#
loop_
_entity.id
_entity.type
_entity.pdbx_description
1 polymer ?
#
loop_
_entity_poly.entity_id
_entity_poly.type
_entity_poly.pdbx_seq_one_letter_code
_entity_poly.pdbx_strand_id
1 'polypeptide(L)'
;MMRNCKEFLYKNDENLNAKVLQLLFVNNKVSLVVILPNERNGIAELEEKLAGVDLTKITENMRRREVYVKLPKFRIEQTIDLKEPLTEMGLGNIFTEDADFSDTIKTSQRLCVSEVVQKVFMEVNEEGAEAAAAASKH
;
A
#
# COMPACT_ATOMS: atom_id res chain seq x y z
N MET A 1 12.65 12.63 -13.70
CA MET A 1 11.84 11.55 -14.29
C MET A 1 12.79 10.43 -14.67
N MET A 2 12.64 9.26 -14.05
CA MET A 2 13.41 8.06 -14.41
C MET A 2 12.94 7.56 -15.78
N ARG A 3 13.88 7.08 -16.61
CA ARG A 3 13.60 6.53 -17.94
C ARG A 3 14.36 5.21 -18.08
N ASN A 4 13.64 4.11 -18.25
CA ASN A 4 14.23 2.79 -18.44
C ASN A 4 13.47 2.02 -19.52
N CYS A 5 14.21 1.30 -20.37
CA CYS A 5 13.67 0.35 -21.34
C CYS A 5 14.26 -1.01 -21.01
N LYS A 6 13.48 -1.87 -20.35
CA LYS A 6 13.89 -3.21 -19.90
C LYS A 6 12.66 -4.13 -19.88
N GLU A 7 12.89 -5.40 -19.59
CA GLU A 7 11.80 -6.33 -19.32
C GLU A 7 11.22 -6.12 -17.93
N PHE A 8 9.91 -5.86 -17.87
CA PHE A 8 9.16 -5.76 -16.63
C PHE A 8 7.95 -6.70 -16.66
N LEU A 9 7.49 -7.11 -15.48
CA LEU A 9 6.16 -7.71 -15.37
C LEU A 9 5.14 -6.62 -15.65
N TYR A 10 4.33 -6.84 -16.69
CA TYR A 10 3.38 -5.86 -17.18
C TYR A 10 2.10 -6.54 -17.67
N LYS A 11 0.96 -5.86 -17.50
CA LYS A 11 -0.29 -6.16 -18.21
C LYS A 11 -1.06 -4.88 -18.51
N ASN A 12 -1.91 -4.97 -19.54
CA ASN A 12 -3.01 -4.03 -19.70
C ASN A 12 -4.24 -4.72 -19.10
N ASP A 13 -4.84 -4.12 -18.09
CA ASP A 13 -6.02 -4.66 -17.41
C ASP A 13 -7.27 -3.98 -17.96
N GLU A 14 -8.02 -4.71 -18.78
CA GLU A 14 -9.21 -4.20 -19.46
C GLU A 14 -10.35 -3.91 -18.46
N ASN A 15 -10.46 -4.70 -17.39
CA ASN A 15 -11.50 -4.51 -16.37
C ASN A 15 -11.26 -3.21 -15.59
N LEU A 16 -10.01 -2.93 -15.25
CA LEU A 16 -9.62 -1.69 -14.58
C LEU A 16 -9.46 -0.50 -15.54
N ASN A 17 -9.48 -0.72 -16.86
CA ASN A 17 -9.08 0.26 -17.88
C ASN A 17 -7.73 0.93 -17.52
N ALA A 18 -6.75 0.11 -17.13
CA ALA A 18 -5.48 0.59 -16.59
C ALA A 18 -4.28 -0.26 -17.02
N LYS A 19 -3.10 0.37 -17.07
CA LYS A 19 -1.82 -0.32 -17.25
C LYS A 19 -1.26 -0.69 -15.89
N VAL A 20 -0.83 -1.93 -15.72
CA VAL A 20 -0.24 -2.43 -14.47
C VAL A 20 1.21 -2.79 -14.72
N LEU A 21 2.10 -2.23 -13.92
CA LEU A 21 3.55 -2.45 -13.96
C LEU A 21 4.01 -2.93 -12.58
N GLN A 22 4.80 -3.99 -12.53
CA GLN A 22 5.40 -4.48 -11.29
C GLN A 22 6.92 -4.31 -11.33
N LEU A 23 7.43 -3.60 -10.32
CA LEU A 23 8.85 -3.32 -10.10
C LEU A 23 9.32 -4.14 -8.91
N LEU A 24 10.17 -5.14 -9.14
CA LEU A 24 10.74 -5.98 -8.09
C LEU A 24 11.89 -5.25 -7.37
N PHE A 25 11.92 -5.31 -6.04
CA PHE A 25 13.05 -4.82 -5.24
C PHE A 25 14.14 -5.88 -5.05
N VAL A 26 15.27 -5.45 -4.49
CA VAL A 26 16.40 -6.32 -4.16
C VAL A 26 15.91 -7.52 -3.35
N ASN A 27 16.32 -8.72 -3.76
CA ASN A 27 15.91 -10.03 -3.24
C ASN A 27 14.52 -10.55 -3.69
N ASN A 28 13.79 -9.87 -4.59
CA ASN A 28 12.51 -10.32 -5.16
C ASN A 28 11.41 -10.66 -4.12
N LYS A 29 11.57 -10.27 -2.86
CA LYS A 29 10.59 -10.53 -1.79
C LYS A 29 9.54 -9.44 -1.67
N VAL A 30 9.85 -8.25 -2.18
CA VAL A 30 8.98 -7.07 -2.15
C VAL A 30 8.94 -6.47 -3.56
N SER A 31 7.79 -5.95 -3.94
CA SER A 31 7.61 -5.28 -5.23
C SER A 31 6.69 -4.08 -5.12
N LEU A 32 6.97 -3.04 -5.89
CA LEU A 32 6.06 -1.93 -6.13
C LEU A 32 5.19 -2.23 -7.35
N VAL A 33 3.87 -2.24 -7.15
CA VAL A 33 2.88 -2.36 -8.24
C VAL A 33 2.35 -0.96 -8.55
N VAL A 34 2.56 -0.51 -9.78
CA VAL A 34 2.07 0.76 -10.29
C VAL A 34 0.88 0.49 -11.19
N ILE A 35 -0.28 1.03 -10.83
CA ILE A 35 -1.52 0.95 -11.61
C ILE A 35 -1.78 2.35 -12.18
N LEU A 36 -1.73 2.47 -13.50
CA LEU A 36 -1.87 3.73 -14.21
C LEU A 36 -3.16 3.71 -15.04
N PRO A 37 -4.20 4.49 -14.67
CA PRO A 37 -5.40 4.64 -15.50
C PRO A 37 -5.03 5.03 -16.95
N ASN A 38 -5.78 4.52 -17.92
CA ASN A 38 -5.62 4.94 -19.31
C ASN A 38 -6.09 6.39 -19.54
N GLU A 39 -7.05 6.84 -18.73
CA GLU A 39 -7.57 8.21 -18.77
C GLU A 39 -6.82 9.13 -17.81
N ARG A 40 -6.56 10.37 -18.25
CA ARG A 40 -5.79 11.35 -17.46
C ARG A 40 -6.44 11.69 -16.12
N ASN A 41 -7.77 11.68 -16.05
CA ASN A 41 -8.54 11.97 -14.84
C ASN A 41 -9.19 10.70 -14.25
N GLY A 42 -8.75 9.50 -14.68
CA GLY A 42 -9.38 8.23 -14.32
C GLY A 42 -9.02 7.67 -12.95
N ILE A 43 -8.41 8.46 -12.05
CA ILE A 43 -7.99 7.99 -10.73
C ILE A 43 -9.21 7.64 -9.86
N ALA A 44 -10.22 8.51 -9.79
CA ALA A 44 -11.40 8.26 -8.95
C ALA A 44 -12.17 7.01 -9.39
N GLU A 45 -12.37 6.83 -10.71
CA GLU A 45 -13.02 5.63 -11.25
C GLU A 45 -12.18 4.36 -10.99
N LEU A 46 -10.85 4.48 -11.05
CA LEU A 46 -9.96 3.38 -10.71
C LEU A 46 -10.08 3.01 -9.23
N GLU A 47 -10.12 3.99 -8.33
CA GLU A 47 -10.28 3.75 -6.87
C GLU A 47 -11.59 3.04 -6.56
N GLU A 48 -12.70 3.46 -7.17
CA GLU A 48 -14.00 2.79 -7.03
C GLU A 48 -13.95 1.33 -7.53
N LYS A 49 -13.32 1.09 -8.68
CA LYS A 49 -13.13 -0.28 -9.21
C LYS A 49 -12.25 -1.13 -8.30
N LEU A 50 -11.23 -0.54 -7.69
CA LEU A 50 -10.30 -1.26 -6.80
C LEU A 50 -10.93 -1.61 -5.46
N ALA A 51 -11.90 -0.85 -4.96
CA ALA A 51 -12.56 -1.10 -3.67
C ALA A 51 -13.17 -2.51 -3.55
N GLY A 52 -13.62 -3.10 -4.67
CA GLY A 52 -14.18 -4.45 -4.73
C GLY A 52 -13.24 -5.53 -5.27
N VAL A 53 -11.99 -5.18 -5.62
CA VAL A 53 -11.06 -6.09 -6.27
C VAL A 53 -10.07 -6.65 -5.27
N ASP A 54 -9.90 -7.97 -5.33
CA ASP A 54 -8.81 -8.65 -4.65
C ASP A 54 -7.46 -8.23 -5.26
N LEU A 55 -6.69 -7.45 -4.50
CA LEU A 55 -5.39 -6.93 -4.93
C LEU A 55 -4.40 -8.03 -5.31
N THR A 56 -4.55 -9.25 -4.76
CA THR A 56 -3.68 -10.38 -5.13
C THR A 56 -3.87 -10.76 -6.61
N LYS A 57 -5.10 -10.65 -7.12
CA LYS A 57 -5.45 -10.93 -8.53
C LYS A 57 -4.93 -9.88 -9.49
N ILE A 58 -4.58 -8.69 -9.01
CA ILE A 58 -4.02 -7.63 -9.86
C ILE A 58 -2.66 -8.05 -10.40
N THR A 59 -1.88 -8.83 -9.65
CA THR A 59 -0.56 -9.28 -10.12
C THR A 59 -0.60 -10.61 -10.87
N GLU A 60 -1.77 -11.27 -10.92
CA GLU A 60 -1.96 -12.48 -11.70
C GLU A 60 -1.88 -12.20 -13.21
N ASN A 61 -1.41 -13.20 -13.96
CA ASN A 61 -1.33 -13.19 -15.42
C ASN A 61 -0.47 -12.06 -16.03
N MET A 62 0.32 -11.36 -15.21
CA MET A 62 1.33 -10.43 -15.71
C MET A 62 2.41 -11.18 -16.49
N ARG A 63 2.89 -10.59 -17.58
CA ARG A 63 3.92 -11.19 -18.43
C ARG A 63 5.14 -10.29 -18.48
N ARG A 64 6.33 -10.89 -18.55
CA ARG A 64 7.54 -10.14 -18.86
C ARG A 64 7.42 -9.57 -20.27
N ARG A 65 7.56 -8.27 -20.40
CA ARG A 65 7.57 -7.55 -21.67
C ARG A 65 8.58 -6.43 -21.62
N GLU A 66 9.20 -6.13 -22.74
CA GLU A 66 9.98 -4.91 -22.89
C GLU A 66 9.04 -3.71 -22.80
N VAL A 67 9.25 -2.86 -21.78
CA VAL A 67 8.43 -1.68 -21.53
C VAL A 67 9.33 -0.46 -21.35
N TYR A 68 8.98 0.60 -22.06
CA TYR A 68 9.57 1.91 -21.84
C TYR A 68 8.84 2.62 -20.69
N VAL A 69 9.48 2.68 -19.53
CA VAL A 69 8.92 3.23 -18.30
C VAL A 69 9.42 4.65 -18.09
N LYS A 70 8.47 5.57 -17.87
CA LYS A 70 8.70 6.94 -17.39
C LYS A 70 8.03 7.08 -16.03
N LEU A 71 8.81 7.07 -14.95
CA LEU A 71 8.31 7.17 -13.58
C LEU A 71 8.93 8.41 -12.90
N PRO A 72 8.14 9.25 -12.21
CA PRO A 72 8.71 10.33 -11.42
C PRO A 72 9.51 9.76 -10.24
N LYS A 73 10.55 10.50 -9.83
CA LYS A 73 11.12 10.28 -8.49
C LYS A 73 10.14 10.82 -7.49
N PHE A 74 9.90 10.11 -6.41
CA PHE A 74 9.06 10.60 -5.34
C PHE A 74 9.50 10.04 -4.00
N ARG A 75 9.17 10.79 -2.96
CA ARG A 75 9.31 10.40 -1.57
C ARG A 75 7.97 10.55 -0.90
N ILE A 76 7.53 9.50 -0.22
CA ILE A 76 6.33 9.48 0.63
C ILE A 76 6.82 9.34 2.05
N GLU A 77 6.44 10.31 2.89
CA GLU A 77 6.64 10.26 4.33
C GLU A 77 5.33 10.66 4.97
N GLN A 78 4.66 9.70 5.60
CA GLN A 78 3.36 9.91 6.21
C GLN A 78 3.28 9.24 7.58
N THR A 79 2.66 9.93 8.52
CA THR A 79 2.25 9.39 9.81
C THR A 79 0.73 9.46 9.85
N ILE A 80 0.08 8.32 9.99
CA ILE A 80 -1.37 8.16 9.98
C ILE A 80 -1.80 7.68 11.36
N ASP A 81 -2.70 8.43 12.01
CA ASP A 81 -3.44 7.92 13.16
C ASP A 81 -4.55 7.01 12.65
N LEU A 82 -4.51 5.75 13.05
CA LEU A 82 -5.46 4.73 12.63
C LEU A 82 -6.69 4.66 13.53
N LYS A 83 -6.80 5.49 14.57
CA LYS A 83 -7.95 5.47 15.49
C LYS A 83 -9.28 5.67 14.78
N GLU A 84 -9.40 6.70 13.94
CA GLU A 84 -10.60 6.98 13.16
C GLU A 84 -10.88 5.86 12.14
N PRO A 85 -9.94 5.47 11.24
CA PRO A 85 -10.14 4.36 10.32
C PRO A 85 -10.55 3.04 10.99
N LEU A 86 -9.89 2.66 12.09
CA LEU A 86 -10.22 1.42 12.81
C LEU A 86 -11.60 1.51 13.47
N THR A 87 -11.99 2.68 13.95
CA THR A 87 -13.34 2.91 14.49
C THR A 87 -14.40 2.71 13.40
N GLU A 88 -14.21 3.28 12.21
CA GLU A 88 -15.10 3.09 11.06
C GLU A 88 -15.19 1.63 10.60
N MET A 89 -14.11 0.86 10.78
CA MET A 89 -14.07 -0.58 10.51
C MET A 89 -14.71 -1.45 11.60
N GLY A 90 -15.26 -0.85 12.66
CA GLY A 90 -15.93 -1.57 13.76
C GLY A 90 -15.03 -1.97 14.91
N LEU A 91 -13.78 -1.50 14.94
CA LEU A 91 -12.82 -1.74 16.02
C LEU A 91 -12.78 -0.59 17.04
N GLY A 92 -13.82 0.25 17.11
CA GLY A 92 -13.87 1.41 18.01
C GLY A 92 -13.76 1.07 19.50
N ASN A 93 -14.28 -0.09 19.92
CA ASN A 93 -14.34 -0.50 21.33
C ASN A 93 -12.94 -0.54 21.99
N ILE A 94 -11.90 -0.89 21.23
CA ILE A 94 -10.53 -1.02 21.77
C ILE A 94 -9.99 0.31 22.30
N PHE A 95 -10.55 1.43 21.86
CA PHE A 95 -10.15 2.79 22.26
C PHE A 95 -10.96 3.36 23.42
N THR A 96 -11.86 2.57 24.02
CA THR A 96 -12.79 2.98 25.08
C THR A 96 -12.51 2.21 26.37
N GLU A 97 -13.09 2.67 27.49
CA GLU A 97 -12.98 1.95 28.77
C GLU A 97 -13.69 0.59 28.78
N ASP A 98 -14.53 0.31 27.78
CA ASP A 98 -15.22 -0.96 27.59
C ASP A 98 -14.34 -1.99 26.87
N ALA A 99 -13.11 -1.62 26.49
CA ALA A 99 -12.17 -2.55 25.89
C ALA A 99 -11.82 -3.68 26.87
N ASP A 100 -11.90 -4.93 26.38
CA ASP A 100 -11.53 -6.11 27.16
C ASP A 100 -10.22 -6.71 26.65
N PHE A 101 -9.17 -6.56 27.46
CA PHE A 101 -7.85 -7.14 27.21
C PHE A 101 -7.46 -8.21 28.23
N SER A 102 -8.42 -8.76 29.00
CA SER A 102 -8.13 -9.70 30.09
C SER A 102 -7.39 -10.96 29.64
N ASP A 103 -7.64 -11.42 28.42
CA ASP A 103 -6.98 -12.59 27.82
C ASP A 103 -5.54 -12.32 27.41
N THR A 104 -5.17 -11.05 27.23
CA THR A 104 -3.82 -10.64 26.83
C THR A 104 -2.99 -10.23 28.05
N ILE A 105 -3.58 -9.49 28.98
CA ILE A 105 -2.90 -8.92 30.15
C ILE A 105 -3.70 -9.27 31.41
N LYS A 106 -3.08 -10.04 32.31
CA LYS A 106 -3.65 -10.33 33.64
C LYS A 106 -3.51 -9.12 34.55
N THR A 107 -4.50 -8.25 34.55
CA THR A 107 -4.60 -7.10 35.46
C THR A 107 -6.05 -6.89 35.89
N SER A 108 -6.25 -6.30 37.07
CA SER A 108 -7.57 -5.85 37.53
C SER A 108 -7.92 -4.43 37.06
N GLN A 109 -6.99 -3.76 36.37
CA GLN A 109 -7.19 -2.43 35.81
C GLN A 109 -7.89 -2.52 34.46
N ARG A 110 -8.81 -1.59 34.19
CA ARG A 110 -9.34 -1.40 32.84
C ARG A 110 -8.26 -0.81 31.96
N LEU A 111 -8.04 -1.41 30.79
CA LEU A 111 -7.04 -0.97 29.82
C LEU A 111 -7.74 -0.63 28.51
N CYS A 112 -7.27 0.42 27.85
CA CYS A 112 -7.71 0.77 26.50
C CYS A 112 -6.49 1.12 25.65
N VAL A 113 -6.63 1.01 24.33
CA VAL A 113 -5.64 1.52 23.39
C VAL A 113 -5.82 3.03 23.30
N SER A 114 -4.77 3.80 23.58
CA SER A 114 -4.83 5.25 23.47
C SER A 114 -4.78 5.71 22.01
N GLU A 115 -3.86 5.13 21.23
CA GLU A 115 -3.52 5.54 19.87
C GLU A 115 -2.94 4.35 19.08
N VAL A 116 -3.15 4.31 17.77
CA VAL A 116 -2.49 3.38 16.86
C VAL A 116 -1.92 4.20 15.71
N VAL A 117 -0.58 4.28 15.63
CA VAL A 117 0.09 5.12 14.64
C VAL A 117 0.79 4.26 13.59
N GLN A 118 0.46 4.48 12.32
CA GLN A 118 1.18 3.92 11.18
C GLN A 118 2.11 4.97 10.57
N LYS A 119 3.41 4.68 10.55
CA LYS A 119 4.43 5.49 9.88
C LYS A 119 4.87 4.81 8.59
N VAL A 120 4.82 5.53 7.48
CA VAL A 120 5.23 5.05 6.15
C VAL A 120 6.33 5.94 5.61
N PHE A 121 7.44 5.33 5.20
CA PHE A 121 8.53 5.97 4.48
C PHE A 121 8.85 5.16 3.21
N MET A 122 8.80 5.81 2.05
CA MET A 122 9.13 5.21 0.77
C MET A 122 9.82 6.24 -0.13
N GLU A 123 10.94 5.87 -0.74
CA GLU A 123 11.62 6.68 -1.74
C GLU A 123 11.86 5.87 -3.01
N VAL A 124 11.48 6.42 -4.17
CA VAL A 124 11.69 5.82 -5.50
C VAL A 124 12.66 6.69 -6.31
N ASN A 125 13.79 6.13 -6.73
CA ASN A 125 14.84 6.80 -7.51
C ASN A 125 15.45 5.88 -8.61
N GLU A 126 16.41 6.37 -9.41
CA GLU A 126 17.01 5.63 -10.54
C GLU A 126 17.73 4.33 -10.16
N GLU A 127 18.22 4.23 -8.92
CA GLU A 127 18.99 3.08 -8.44
C GLU A 127 18.07 1.96 -7.90
N GLY A 128 16.80 2.29 -7.60
CA GLY A 128 15.76 1.38 -7.13
C GLY A 128 14.67 2.14 -6.35
N ALA A 129 13.75 1.43 -5.68
CA ALA A 129 13.08 2.05 -4.53
C ALA A 129 13.63 1.46 -3.25
N GLU A 130 14.01 2.35 -2.35
CA GLU A 130 14.47 2.03 -1.01
C GLU A 130 13.25 2.22 -0.09
N ALA A 131 12.55 1.12 0.19
CA ALA A 131 11.40 1.10 1.09
C ALA A 131 11.85 0.70 2.50
N ALA A 132 12.22 1.69 3.32
CA ALA A 132 12.48 1.48 4.75
C ALA A 132 11.18 1.67 5.53
N ALA A 133 10.42 0.59 5.75
CA ALA A 133 9.30 0.61 6.68
C ALA A 133 9.83 0.58 8.13
N ALA A 134 9.91 1.75 8.78
CA ALA A 134 10.22 1.84 10.20
C ALA A 134 8.93 1.72 11.03
N ALA A 135 8.60 0.51 11.47
CA ALA A 135 7.66 0.35 12.58
C ALA A 135 8.39 0.75 13.87
N SER A 136 8.25 2.02 14.29
CA SER A 136 8.76 2.44 15.59
C SER A 136 7.93 1.78 16.69
N LYS A 137 8.48 0.76 17.35
CA LYS A 137 8.06 0.38 18.70
C LYS A 137 8.46 1.51 19.65
N HIS A 138 7.49 2.18 20.24
CA HIS A 138 7.62 2.72 21.59
C HIS A 138 6.55 2.05 22.45
#